data_AF-A0A3C1UGV6-F1
#
_entry.id   AF-A0A3C1UGV6-F1
#
_cell.length_a   1.000
_cell.length_b   1.000
_cell.length_c   1.000
_cell.angle_alpha   90.00
_cell.angle_beta   90.00
_cell.angle_gamma   90.00
#
_symmetry.space_group_name_H-M   'P 1'
#
loop_
_entity.id
_entity.type
_entity.pdbx_description
1 polymer ?
#
loop_
_entity_poly.entity_id
_entity_poly.type
_entity_poly.pdbx_seq_one_letter_code
_entity_poly.pdbx_strand_id
1 'polypeptide(L)'
;TGITFRNISNSHAPLSLLAAIAVVSFVICVIQFSVGRNIGRFFGSTVESGQALGQKNTAFAIWVSSAYINPLAAVGPGCYIIWQNAINSLELYHHRKNP
;
A
#
# COMPACT_ATOMS: atom_id res chain seq x y z
N THR A 1 32.18 -14.43 -2.24
CA THR A 1 30.71 -14.20 -2.21
C THR A 1 30.29 -13.57 -0.88
N GLY A 2 30.63 -12.30 -0.66
CA GLY A 2 30.37 -11.64 0.65
C GLY A 2 30.57 -10.11 0.68
N ILE A 3 31.02 -9.52 -0.43
CA ILE A 3 31.19 -8.08 -0.59
C ILE A 3 30.00 -7.41 -1.28
N THR A 4 29.18 -8.17 -2.03
CA THR A 4 27.95 -7.68 -2.65
C THR A 4 26.86 -7.38 -1.62
N PHE A 5 26.68 -8.25 -0.61
CA PHE A 5 25.71 -8.00 0.48
C PHE A 5 26.10 -6.81 1.36
N ARG A 6 27.41 -6.59 1.61
CA ARG A 6 27.92 -5.48 2.42
C ARG A 6 27.96 -4.13 1.68
N ASN A 7 27.98 -4.13 0.34
CA ASN A 7 27.86 -2.89 -0.43
C ASN A 7 26.39 -2.46 -0.63
N ILE A 8 25.44 -3.40 -0.65
CA ILE A 8 24.00 -3.07 -0.60
C ILE A 8 23.64 -2.44 0.75
N SER A 9 24.35 -2.78 1.83
CA SER A 9 24.07 -2.21 3.15
C SER A 9 24.49 -0.74 3.33
N ASN A 10 25.30 -0.17 2.42
CA ASN A 10 25.88 1.16 2.63
C ASN A 10 25.87 2.12 1.43
N SER A 11 25.11 1.87 0.36
CA SER A 11 25.10 2.80 -0.78
C SER A 11 23.77 2.87 -1.55
N HIS A 12 23.24 4.10 -1.65
CA HIS A 12 22.29 4.64 -2.64
C HIS A 12 20.79 4.85 -2.35
N ALA A 13 20.25 4.28 -1.29
CA ALA A 13 19.10 4.76 -0.52
C ALA A 13 19.08 3.79 0.66
N PRO A 14 19.09 4.24 1.93
CA PRO A 14 19.30 3.31 3.00
C PRO A 14 18.16 2.28 2.93
N LEU A 15 18.48 0.99 2.80
CA LEU A 15 17.49 -0.09 2.66
C LEU A 15 16.44 -0.01 3.78
N SER A 16 16.86 0.52 4.94
CA SER A 16 16.00 0.90 6.06
C SER A 16 14.93 1.93 5.72
N LEU A 17 15.20 2.93 4.87
CA LEU A 17 14.21 3.90 4.39
C LEU A 17 13.17 3.23 3.47
N LEU A 18 13.60 2.38 2.53
CA LEU A 18 12.66 1.65 1.66
C LEU A 18 11.78 0.71 2.49
N ALA A 19 12.38 -0.01 3.44
CA ALA A 19 11.64 -0.85 4.39
C ALA A 19 10.67 -0.02 5.26
N ALA A 20 11.10 1.14 5.75
CA ALA A 20 10.24 2.04 6.51
C ALA A 20 9.06 2.54 5.67
N ILE A 21 9.28 2.94 4.42
CA ILE A 21 8.21 3.35 3.50
C ILE A 21 7.24 2.19 3.23
N ALA A 22 7.75 0.97 3.04
CA ALA A 22 6.92 -0.22 2.83
C ALA A 22 6.04 -0.52 4.07
N VAL A 23 6.58 -0.40 5.28
CA VAL A 23 5.84 -0.57 6.53
C VAL A 23 4.83 0.55 6.76
N VAL A 24 5.23 1.81 6.54
CA VAL A 24 4.33 2.96 6.69
C VAL A 24 3.19 2.88 5.67
N SER A 25 3.46 2.54 4.42
CA SER A 25 2.42 2.36 3.40
C SER A 25 1.49 1.19 3.73
N PHE A 26 1.98 0.11 4.33
CA PHE A 26 1.15 -0.98 4.85
C PHE A 26 0.21 -0.48 5.95
N VAL A 27 0.74 0.22 6.96
CA VAL A 27 -0.06 0.78 8.07
C VAL A 27 -1.13 1.72 7.54
N ILE A 28 -0.77 2.63 6.62
CA ILE A 28 -1.72 3.54 5.99
C ILE A 28 -2.81 2.77 5.22
N CYS A 29 -2.44 1.72 4.49
CA CYS A 29 -3.39 0.87 3.77
C CYS A 29 -4.39 0.21 4.72
N VAL A 30 -3.90 -0.43 5.79
CA VAL A 30 -4.75 -1.07 6.80
C VAL A 30 -5.67 -0.04 7.48
N ILE A 31 -5.16 1.14 7.84
CA ILE A 31 -5.97 2.20 8.45
C ILE A 31 -7.08 2.65 7.50
N GLN A 32 -6.78 2.90 6.22
CA GLN A 32 -7.78 3.36 5.26
C GLN A 32 -8.90 2.33 5.07
N PHE A 33 -8.54 1.06 4.88
CA PHE A 33 -9.53 -0.01 4.78
C PHE A 33 -10.32 -0.20 6.09
N SER A 34 -9.67 -0.10 7.25
CA SER A 34 -10.34 -0.27 8.55
C SER A 34 -11.31 0.87 8.86
N VAL A 35 -10.93 2.11 8.58
CA VAL A 35 -11.79 3.29 8.74
C VAL A 35 -12.97 3.19 7.79
N GLY A 36 -12.74 2.89 6.50
CA GLY A 36 -13.82 2.71 5.53
C GLY A 36 -14.79 1.62 5.95
N ARG A 37 -14.30 0.47 6.44
CA ARG A 37 -15.14 -0.61 6.98
C ARG A 37 -15.90 -0.19 8.23
N ASN A 38 -15.29 0.54 9.16
CA ASN A 38 -15.98 1.02 10.36
C ASN A 38 -17.11 1.99 10.04
N ILE A 39 -16.92 2.87 9.06
CA ILE A 39 -17.99 3.74 8.56
C ILE A 39 -19.08 2.89 7.89
N GLY A 40 -18.69 1.98 6.99
CA GLY A 40 -19.64 1.14 6.27
C GLY A 40 -20.48 0.21 7.16
N ARG A 41 -19.96 -0.19 8.32
CA ARG A 41 -20.72 -0.97 9.33
C ARG A 41 -21.97 -0.24 9.80
N PHE A 42 -21.92 1.09 9.91
CA PHE A 42 -23.07 1.89 10.31
C PHE A 42 -24.17 1.89 9.23
N PHE A 43 -23.79 1.78 7.95
CA PHE A 43 -24.70 1.82 6.80
C PHE A 43 -25.01 0.43 6.22
N GLY A 44 -24.57 -0.66 6.86
CA GLY A 44 -24.74 -2.02 6.33
C GLY A 44 -23.89 -2.34 5.09
N SER A 45 -22.97 -1.47 4.70
CA SER A 45 -22.15 -1.58 3.48
C SER A 45 -20.65 -1.57 3.81
N THR A 46 -20.21 -2.57 4.57
CA THR A 46 -18.86 -2.60 5.17
C THR A 46 -17.75 -2.74 4.13
N VAL A 47 -17.90 -3.67 3.17
CA VAL A 47 -16.86 -3.95 2.15
C VAL A 47 -16.77 -2.80 1.15
N GLU A 48 -17.89 -2.38 0.58
CA GLU A 48 -17.93 -1.27 -0.39
C GLU A 48 -17.38 0.04 0.19
N SER A 49 -17.69 0.35 1.45
CA SER A 49 -17.14 1.56 2.10
C SER A 49 -15.63 1.42 2.38
N GLY A 50 -15.17 0.21 2.70
CA GLY A 50 -13.74 -0.11 2.80
C GLY A 50 -13.01 0.09 1.47
N GLN A 51 -13.59 -0.42 0.39
CA GLN A 51 -13.10 -0.27 -0.97
C GLN A 51 -13.11 1.20 -1.42
N ALA A 52 -14.20 1.95 -1.19
CA ALA A 52 -14.29 3.36 -1.54
C ALA A 52 -13.19 4.21 -0.89
N LEU A 53 -12.81 3.87 0.35
CA LEU A 53 -11.79 4.61 1.09
C LEU A 53 -10.36 4.12 0.77
N GLY A 54 -10.16 2.79 0.67
CA GLY A 54 -8.87 2.13 0.47
C GLY A 54 -8.41 2.01 -1.00
N GLN A 55 -9.32 2.01 -1.98
CA GLN A 55 -9.02 2.00 -3.42
C GLN A 55 -8.61 3.38 -3.93
N LYS A 56 -7.39 3.81 -3.59
CA LYS A 56 -6.81 5.03 -4.15
C LYS A 56 -6.31 4.80 -5.58
N ASN A 57 -6.37 5.85 -6.40
CA ASN A 57 -5.69 5.87 -7.70
C ASN A 57 -4.17 6.04 -7.48
N THR A 58 -3.50 4.92 -7.23
CA THR A 58 -2.07 4.84 -6.97
C THR A 58 -1.23 5.15 -8.21
N ALA A 59 -1.73 4.87 -9.41
CA ALA A 59 -1.07 5.23 -10.66
C ALA A 59 -0.91 6.76 -10.80
N PHE A 60 -1.97 7.52 -10.49
CA PHE A 60 -1.90 8.97 -10.44
C PHE A 60 -0.90 9.48 -9.39
N ALA A 61 -0.90 8.87 -8.19
CA ALA A 61 0.03 9.23 -7.13
C ALA A 61 1.50 8.94 -7.50
N ILE A 62 1.78 7.83 -8.19
CA ILE A 62 3.10 7.51 -8.75
C ILE A 62 3.52 8.58 -9.75
N TRP A 63 2.64 8.94 -10.69
CA TRP A 63 2.92 9.95 -11.71
C TRP A 63 3.27 11.30 -11.07
N VAL A 64 2.42 11.83 -10.16
CA VAL A 64 2.69 13.10 -9.47
C VAL A 64 4.01 13.06 -8.69
N SER A 65 4.28 11.95 -8.00
CA SER A 65 5.51 11.79 -7.22
C SER A 65 6.76 11.81 -8.11
N SER A 66 6.69 11.14 -9.27
CA SER A 66 7.78 11.12 -10.26
C SER A 66 7.97 12.44 -11.01
N ALA A 67 6.88 13.16 -11.30
CA ALA A 67 6.89 14.37 -12.11
C ALA A 67 7.28 15.63 -11.32
N TYR A 68 6.88 15.71 -10.04
CA TYR A 68 6.99 16.95 -9.25
C TYR A 68 7.79 16.82 -7.95
N ILE A 69 8.12 15.62 -7.48
CA ILE A 69 8.81 15.43 -6.19
C ILE A 69 10.19 14.80 -6.40
N ASN A 70 10.25 13.48 -6.52
CA ASN A 70 11.45 12.70 -6.74
C ASN A 70 11.04 11.24 -7.05
N PRO A 71 11.73 10.51 -7.94
CA PRO A 71 11.46 9.09 -8.18
C PRO A 71 11.46 8.21 -6.92
N LEU A 72 12.23 8.56 -5.88
CA LEU A 72 12.21 7.86 -4.59
C LEU A 72 10.87 8.01 -3.84
N ALA A 73 10.16 9.14 -4.02
CA ALA A 73 8.84 9.35 -3.40
C ALA A 73 7.76 8.45 -4.02
N ALA A 74 7.92 8.05 -5.29
CA ALA A 74 7.01 7.13 -5.97
C ALA A 74 7.01 5.72 -5.36
N VAL A 75 8.04 5.36 -4.58
CA VAL A 75 8.13 4.08 -3.86
C VAL A 75 6.97 3.93 -2.86
N GLY A 76 6.55 5.01 -2.20
CA GLY A 76 5.44 4.96 -1.23
C GLY A 76 4.13 4.48 -1.85
N PRO A 77 3.61 5.20 -2.87
CA PRO A 77 2.45 4.75 -3.64
C PRO A 77 2.64 3.38 -4.31
N GLY A 78 3.87 3.06 -4.76
CA GLY A 78 4.22 1.76 -5.33
C GLY A 78 4.14 0.59 -4.32
N CYS A 79 4.53 0.79 -3.07
CA CYS A 79 4.31 -0.20 -2.03
C CYS A 79 2.83 -0.28 -1.64
N TYR A 80 2.13 0.87 -1.59
CA TYR A 80 0.70 0.90 -1.27
C TYR A 80 -0.15 0.05 -2.25
N ILE A 81 0.11 0.12 -3.56
CA ILE A 81 -0.64 -0.69 -4.55
C ILE A 81 -0.46 -2.19 -4.33
N ILE A 82 0.72 -2.64 -3.88
CA ILE A 82 0.96 -4.06 -3.56
C ILE A 82 0.08 -4.48 -2.37
N TRP A 83 0.05 -3.68 -1.30
CA TRP A 83 -0.78 -3.95 -0.12
C TRP A 83 -2.27 -3.91 -0.42
N GLN A 84 -2.69 -2.94 -1.21
CA GLN A 84 -4.06 -2.81 -1.70
C GLN A 84 -4.50 -4.06 -2.48
N ASN A 85 -3.66 -4.54 -3.41
CA ASN A 85 -3.95 -5.74 -4.18
C ASN A 85 -3.99 -7.00 -3.31
N ALA A 86 -3.16 -7.08 -2.26
CA ALA A 86 -3.21 -8.17 -1.30
C ALA A 86 -4.55 -8.21 -0.54
N ILE A 87 -5.01 -7.06 -0.02
CA ILE A 87 -6.30 -6.96 0.66
C ILE A 87 -7.45 -7.29 -0.29
N ASN A 88 -7.43 -6.76 -1.51
CA ASN A 88 -8.46 -7.05 -2.53
C ASN A 88 -8.54 -8.54 -2.85
N SER A 89 -7.39 -9.20 -2.98
CA SER A 89 -7.32 -10.64 -3.26
C SER A 89 -7.91 -11.45 -2.10
N LEU A 90 -7.64 -11.04 -0.85
CA LEU A 90 -8.24 -11.65 0.33
C LEU A 90 -9.76 -11.45 0.36
N GLU A 91 -10.25 -10.25 0.12
CA GLU A 91 -11.70 -9.98 0.09
C GLU A 91 -12.41 -10.81 -0.99
N LEU A 92 -11.84 -10.89 -2.20
CA LEU A 92 -12.38 -11.70 -3.28
C LEU A 92 -12.39 -13.19 -2.93
N TYR A 93 -11.36 -13.69 -2.24
CA TYR A 93 -11.33 -15.06 -1.73
C TYR A 93 -12.45 -15.31 -0.72
N HIS A 94 -12.68 -14.39 0.23
CA HIS A 94 -13.77 -14.53 1.21
C HIS A 94 -15.14 -14.46 0.55
N HIS A 95 -15.36 -13.54 -0.40
CA HIS A 95 -16.60 -13.42 -1.14
C HIS A 95 -16.90 -14.66 -1.99
N ARG A 96 -15.88 -15.31 -2.57
CA ARG A 96 -16.07 -16.57 -3.31
C ARG A 96 -16.42 -17.75 -2.41
N LYS A 97 -15.97 -17.73 -1.16
CA LYS A 97 -16.23 -18.80 -0.18
C LYS A 97 -17.61 -18.67 0.48
N ASN A 98 -18.09 -17.43 0.65
CA ASN A 98 -19.38 -17.11 1.27
C ASN A 98 -20.19 -16.23 0.31
N PRO A 99 -20.85 -16.81 -0.72
CA PRO A 99 -21.66 -16.08 -1.69
C PRO A 99 -22.91 -15.46 -1.07
#